data_AF-A0A3N5T4X8-F1
#
_entry.id   AF-A0A3N5T4X8-F1
#
_cell.length_a   1.000
_cell.length_b   1.000
_cell.length_c   1.000
_cell.angle_alpha   90.00
_cell.angle_beta   90.00
_cell.angle_gamma   90.00
#
_symmetry.space_group_name_H-M   'P 1'
#
loop_
_entity.id
_entity.type
_entity.pdbx_description
1 polymer ?
#
loop_
_entity_poly.entity_id
_entity_poly.type
_entity_poly.pdbx_seq_one_letter_code
_entity_poly.pdbx_strand_id
1 'polypeptide(L)'
;MAQSIEKMAQRFRQDLSGKILTLSELAELSEQEGLPLSQTVVAEAMAREGKTCGEILSGVMEAFSHNLEALEVGLTRGRSFLLGSVGSDLARYKDRPLIGDTLVNRALIYTLATEVGNHEIGLRPCAGTGDSCPYTGLLRALTEEGLSQEEVAFAAALMLKIGSIFRAGKQTTGCNMEGYGAGAAAVAAALTDLRGGTPRQVTKAIVLALSPTIAVPCTPRVMVEGLCATHISGAILIGNQASQLILKTSLPVDVDVDVMIAMAARIHVEAAPVITAINLEYLEPYFKKKPQIEPFVDEGIRDLEKERADRIKKQARDEVRRLLSTSRPLTQVFGNVVVGGSSIAVGSPTNMARICHAMISGQIKKIEIDLTVDLFSRRAINIPAILMGAIFGAQTGDVEMYHHIFEKPEVKNIDIKINKVDLPEVQRIRIEATERSAMVDARNRGGGRVAIVDAKPSKEEALAAAKNLGIEVAD
;
A
#
# COMPACT_ATOMS: atom_id res chain seq x y z
N MET A 1 -24.18 -24.55 -14.34
CA MET A 1 -23.90 -23.17 -13.88
C MET A 1 -25.20 -22.47 -13.49
N ALA A 2 -26.12 -22.22 -14.42
CA ALA A 2 -27.38 -21.49 -14.15
C ALA A 2 -28.24 -22.02 -12.96
N GLN A 3 -28.37 -23.35 -12.79
CA GLN A 3 -29.13 -23.93 -11.68
C GLN A 3 -28.53 -23.64 -10.29
N SER A 4 -27.19 -23.63 -10.17
CA SER A 4 -26.51 -23.39 -8.89
C SER A 4 -26.61 -21.93 -8.47
N ILE A 5 -26.50 -21.00 -9.43
CA ILE A 5 -26.66 -19.56 -9.19
C ILE A 5 -28.10 -19.24 -8.78
N GLU A 6 -29.10 -19.82 -9.45
CA GLU A 6 -30.50 -19.60 -9.09
C GLU A 6 -30.84 -20.15 -7.69
N LYS A 7 -30.28 -21.32 -7.32
CA LYS A 7 -30.42 -21.86 -5.96
C LYS A 7 -29.82 -20.90 -4.93
N MET A 8 -28.65 -20.33 -5.21
CA MET A 8 -28.03 -19.35 -4.32
C MET A 8 -28.85 -18.06 -4.23
N ALA A 9 -29.39 -17.57 -5.34
CA ALA A 9 -30.29 -16.41 -5.36
C ALA A 9 -31.56 -16.66 -4.56
N GLN A 10 -32.15 -17.87 -4.63
CA GLN A 10 -33.29 -18.25 -3.79
C GLN A 10 -32.94 -18.28 -2.30
N ARG A 11 -31.78 -18.86 -1.95
CA ARG A 11 -31.26 -18.80 -0.58
C ARG A 11 -31.12 -17.36 -0.10
N PHE A 12 -30.54 -16.49 -0.92
CA PHE A 12 -30.46 -15.06 -0.60
C PHE A 12 -31.83 -14.39 -0.44
N ARG A 13 -32.83 -14.69 -1.26
CA ARG A 13 -34.20 -14.16 -1.09
C ARG A 13 -34.85 -14.59 0.24
N GLN A 14 -34.49 -15.76 0.75
CA GLN A 14 -35.01 -16.30 2.02
C GLN A 14 -34.22 -15.78 3.23
N ASP A 15 -32.88 -15.80 3.14
CA ASP A 15 -31.95 -15.52 4.24
C ASP A 15 -31.64 -14.02 4.40
N LEU A 16 -31.68 -13.24 3.31
CA LEU A 16 -31.45 -11.79 3.33
C LEU A 16 -32.76 -11.06 3.58
N SER A 17 -33.28 -11.17 4.80
CA SER A 17 -34.40 -10.36 5.31
C SER A 17 -34.00 -8.88 5.51
N GLY A 18 -33.47 -8.22 4.47
CA GLY A 18 -32.91 -6.87 4.53
C GLY A 18 -31.47 -6.78 5.04
N LYS A 19 -30.79 -7.91 5.30
CA LYS A 19 -29.39 -7.92 5.72
C LYS A 19 -28.46 -7.49 4.57
N ILE A 20 -27.45 -6.70 4.90
CA ILE A 20 -26.36 -6.34 3.98
C ILE A 20 -25.19 -7.26 4.31
N LEU A 21 -24.74 -8.03 3.33
CA LEU A 21 -23.58 -8.90 3.50
C LEU A 21 -22.30 -8.14 3.21
N THR A 22 -21.28 -8.38 4.02
CA THR A 22 -19.92 -7.91 3.77
C THR A 22 -19.24 -8.74 2.69
N LEU A 23 -18.04 -8.34 2.28
CA LEU A 23 -17.30 -9.09 1.27
C LEU A 23 -16.76 -10.41 1.84
N SER A 24 -16.35 -10.41 3.12
CA SER A 24 -15.93 -11.63 3.81
C SER A 24 -17.11 -12.62 3.95
N GLU A 25 -18.30 -12.15 4.37
CA GLU A 25 -19.51 -12.98 4.48
C GLU A 25 -19.94 -13.58 3.12
N LEU A 26 -19.86 -12.80 2.03
CA LEU A 26 -20.12 -13.31 0.68
C LEU A 26 -19.12 -14.40 0.28
N ALA A 27 -17.84 -14.23 0.59
CA ALA A 27 -16.82 -15.23 0.31
C ALA A 27 -17.04 -16.52 1.11
N GLU A 28 -17.41 -16.43 2.38
CA GLU A 28 -17.73 -17.60 3.20
C GLU A 28 -18.92 -18.40 2.63
N LEU A 29 -20.00 -17.72 2.23
CA LEU A 29 -21.15 -18.36 1.61
C LEU A 29 -20.81 -18.97 0.24
N SER A 30 -19.94 -18.29 -0.52
CA SER A 30 -19.43 -18.77 -1.80
C SER A 30 -18.65 -20.08 -1.64
N GLU A 31 -17.81 -20.19 -0.60
CA GLU A 31 -17.10 -21.44 -0.28
C GLU A 31 -18.05 -22.57 0.13
N GLN A 32 -19.08 -22.27 0.94
CA GLN A 32 -20.06 -23.27 1.37
C GLN A 32 -20.84 -23.90 0.21
N GLU A 33 -21.17 -23.10 -0.82
CA GLU A 33 -21.89 -23.57 -2.00
C GLU A 33 -20.96 -24.05 -3.14
N GLY A 34 -19.64 -23.94 -2.98
CA GLY A 34 -18.67 -24.34 -3.99
C GLY A 34 -18.76 -23.52 -5.29
N LEU A 35 -19.09 -22.23 -5.18
CA LEU A 35 -19.23 -21.32 -6.31
C LEU A 35 -18.06 -20.33 -6.37
N PRO A 36 -17.71 -19.81 -7.56
CA PRO A 36 -16.87 -18.62 -7.67
C PRO A 36 -17.52 -17.41 -6.98
N LEU A 37 -16.69 -16.49 -6.51
CA LEU A 37 -17.19 -15.29 -5.82
C LEU A 37 -17.97 -14.39 -6.80
N SER A 38 -17.54 -14.31 -8.06
CA SER A 38 -18.25 -13.56 -9.11
C SER A 38 -19.70 -14.03 -9.31
N GLN A 39 -19.92 -15.34 -9.31
CA GLN A 39 -21.27 -15.94 -9.43
C GLN A 39 -22.12 -15.67 -8.18
N THR A 40 -21.49 -15.68 -7.01
CA THR A 40 -22.16 -15.36 -5.73
C THR A 40 -22.60 -13.90 -5.68
N VAL A 41 -21.77 -12.99 -6.17
CA VAL A 41 -22.12 -11.56 -6.33
C VAL A 41 -23.31 -11.37 -7.27
N VAL A 42 -23.34 -12.10 -8.39
CA VAL A 42 -24.48 -12.05 -9.32
C VAL A 42 -25.74 -12.63 -8.69
N ALA A 43 -25.65 -13.75 -7.95
CA ALA A 43 -26.78 -14.31 -7.23
C ALA A 43 -27.33 -13.33 -6.17
N GLU A 44 -26.46 -12.59 -5.47
CA GLU A 44 -26.88 -11.52 -4.55
C GLU A 44 -27.65 -10.42 -5.30
N ALA A 45 -27.13 -9.97 -6.44
CA ALA A 45 -27.79 -8.96 -7.27
C ALA A 45 -29.15 -9.44 -7.80
N MET A 46 -29.25 -10.69 -8.26
CA MET A 46 -30.51 -11.31 -8.66
C MET A 46 -31.56 -11.31 -7.53
N ALA A 47 -31.14 -11.58 -6.30
CA ALA A 47 -32.01 -11.59 -5.14
C ALA A 47 -32.47 -10.17 -4.77
N ARG A 48 -31.57 -9.18 -4.80
CA ARG A 48 -31.85 -7.79 -4.42
C ARG A 48 -32.64 -7.01 -5.47
N GLU A 49 -32.36 -7.24 -6.74
CA GLU A 49 -32.97 -6.49 -7.85
C GLU A 49 -34.20 -7.18 -8.44
N GLY A 50 -34.48 -8.43 -8.05
CA GLY A 50 -35.59 -9.19 -8.62
C GLY A 50 -35.43 -9.52 -10.10
N LYS A 51 -34.18 -9.53 -10.60
CA LYS A 51 -33.82 -9.77 -12.00
C LYS A 51 -33.26 -11.18 -12.19
N THR A 52 -33.35 -11.68 -13.42
CA THR A 52 -32.69 -12.91 -13.85
C THR A 52 -31.18 -12.72 -13.99
N CYS A 53 -30.42 -13.83 -14.00
CA CYS A 53 -28.97 -13.79 -14.22
C CYS A 53 -28.61 -13.06 -15.52
N GLY A 54 -29.31 -13.34 -16.62
CA GLY A 54 -29.05 -12.70 -17.91
C GLY A 54 -29.30 -11.19 -17.90
N GLU A 55 -30.35 -10.72 -17.22
CA GLU A 55 -30.63 -9.28 -17.06
C GLU A 55 -29.56 -8.58 -16.21
N ILE A 56 -29.08 -9.22 -15.14
CA ILE A 56 -27.97 -8.70 -14.33
C ILE A 56 -26.69 -8.59 -15.16
N LEU A 57 -26.29 -9.67 -15.84
CA LEU A 57 -25.06 -9.68 -16.65
C LEU A 57 -25.13 -8.66 -17.80
N SER A 58 -26.27 -8.55 -18.47
CA SER A 58 -26.51 -7.54 -19.50
C SER A 58 -26.42 -6.12 -18.95
N GLY A 59 -27.08 -5.86 -17.81
CA GLY A 59 -27.03 -4.55 -17.15
C GLY A 59 -25.63 -4.17 -16.67
N VAL A 60 -24.84 -5.14 -16.21
CA VAL A 60 -23.43 -4.96 -15.85
C VAL A 60 -22.62 -4.54 -17.07
N MET A 61 -22.75 -5.22 -18.20
CA MET A 61 -22.01 -4.88 -19.43
C MET A 61 -22.43 -3.52 -19.98
N GLU A 62 -23.73 -3.19 -19.94
CA GLU A 62 -24.25 -1.88 -20.35
C GLU A 62 -23.71 -0.74 -19.46
N ALA A 63 -23.40 -1.01 -18.19
CA ALA A 63 -22.79 -0.01 -17.32
C ALA A 63 -21.41 0.49 -17.84
N PHE A 64 -20.71 -0.32 -18.64
CA PHE A 64 -19.42 0.01 -19.24
C PHE A 64 -19.49 0.71 -20.61
N SER A 65 -20.67 0.82 -21.24
CA SER A 65 -20.80 1.30 -22.63
C SER A 65 -20.11 2.66 -22.87
N HIS A 66 -20.38 3.64 -22.00
CA HIS A 66 -19.74 4.96 -22.06
C HIS A 66 -18.22 4.91 -21.90
N ASN A 67 -17.72 4.12 -20.95
CA ASN A 67 -16.27 4.07 -20.69
C ASN A 67 -15.53 3.29 -21.79
N LEU A 68 -16.19 2.31 -22.44
CA LEU A 68 -15.66 1.66 -23.64
C LEU A 68 -15.59 2.64 -24.82
N GLU A 69 -16.57 3.55 -24.98
CA GLU A 69 -16.46 4.64 -25.96
C GLU A 69 -15.27 5.56 -25.64
N ALA A 70 -15.07 5.91 -24.37
CA ALA A 70 -13.91 6.68 -23.94
C ALA A 70 -12.60 5.97 -24.26
N LEU A 71 -12.50 4.66 -24.00
CA LEU A 71 -11.36 3.85 -24.40
C LEU A 71 -11.06 3.97 -25.90
N GLU A 72 -12.07 3.82 -26.76
CA GLU A 72 -11.90 3.93 -28.22
C GLU A 72 -11.44 5.34 -28.64
N VAL A 73 -11.97 6.39 -28.00
CA VAL A 73 -11.48 7.75 -28.21
C VAL A 73 -10.00 7.86 -27.84
N GLY A 74 -9.59 7.37 -26.68
CA GLY A 74 -8.20 7.45 -26.23
C GLY A 74 -7.21 6.58 -27.01
N LEU A 75 -7.67 5.49 -27.62
CA LEU A 75 -6.86 4.67 -28.53
C LEU A 75 -6.62 5.32 -29.90
N THR A 76 -7.54 6.19 -30.34
CA THR A 76 -7.55 6.67 -31.73
C THR A 76 -7.19 8.15 -31.84
N ARG A 77 -7.98 9.03 -31.23
CA ARG A 77 -7.98 10.48 -31.52
C ARG A 77 -7.87 11.38 -30.28
N GLY A 78 -8.03 10.83 -29.08
CA GLY A 78 -8.08 11.59 -27.84
C GLY A 78 -6.73 12.18 -27.44
N ARG A 79 -6.76 13.36 -26.80
CA ARG A 79 -5.57 14.01 -26.24
C ARG A 79 -5.85 14.65 -24.89
N SER A 80 -5.53 13.92 -23.83
CA SER A 80 -5.75 14.38 -22.46
C SER A 80 -4.91 15.63 -22.14
N PHE A 81 -5.51 16.55 -21.39
CA PHE A 81 -4.81 17.69 -20.82
C PHE A 81 -3.76 17.30 -19.77
N LEU A 82 -3.76 16.09 -19.21
CA LEU A 82 -2.75 15.60 -18.27
C LEU A 82 -1.81 14.57 -18.90
N LEU A 83 -2.34 13.72 -19.77
CA LEU A 83 -1.64 12.52 -20.26
C LEU A 83 -1.27 12.59 -21.74
N GLY A 84 -1.65 13.66 -22.45
CA GLY A 84 -1.43 13.78 -23.87
C GLY A 84 -2.07 12.62 -24.64
N SER A 85 -1.31 12.04 -25.58
CA SER A 85 -1.73 10.95 -26.47
C SER A 85 -1.28 9.56 -25.99
N VAL A 86 -0.94 9.39 -24.71
CA VAL A 86 -0.28 8.16 -24.20
C VAL A 86 -0.99 6.86 -24.61
N GLY A 87 -2.33 6.84 -24.68
CA GLY A 87 -3.12 5.68 -25.11
C GLY A 87 -2.83 5.26 -26.56
N SER A 88 -2.95 6.20 -27.50
CA SER A 88 -2.69 5.96 -28.92
C SER A 88 -1.18 5.83 -29.24
N ASP A 89 -0.31 6.47 -28.46
CA ASP A 89 1.13 6.28 -28.54
C ASP A 89 1.50 4.83 -28.25
N LEU A 90 1.01 4.27 -27.13
CA LEU A 90 1.30 2.88 -26.75
C LEU A 90 0.62 1.86 -27.66
N ALA A 91 -0.58 2.13 -28.16
CA ALA A 91 -1.28 1.24 -29.09
C ALA A 91 -0.54 1.03 -30.43
N ARG A 92 0.33 1.97 -30.82
CA ARG A 92 1.11 1.90 -32.07
C ARG A 92 2.33 0.97 -31.99
N TYR A 93 2.90 0.76 -30.81
CA TYR A 93 4.13 -0.02 -30.64
C TYR A 93 3.83 -1.47 -30.22
N LYS A 94 3.53 -2.33 -31.20
CA LYS A 94 3.32 -3.77 -30.97
C LYS A 94 4.61 -4.54 -30.67
N ASP A 95 5.75 -4.02 -31.12
CA ASP A 95 7.09 -4.61 -30.97
C ASP A 95 7.78 -4.23 -29.65
N ARG A 96 7.22 -3.30 -28.88
CA ARG A 96 7.79 -2.79 -27.62
C ARG A 96 6.75 -2.81 -26.49
N PRO A 97 6.38 -3.99 -25.99
CA PRO A 97 5.40 -4.08 -24.91
C PRO A 97 5.95 -3.47 -23.63
N LEU A 98 5.05 -2.90 -22.81
CA LEU A 98 5.37 -2.44 -21.45
C LEU A 98 5.72 -3.61 -20.53
N ILE A 99 5.08 -4.76 -20.76
CA ILE A 99 5.31 -6.00 -20.02
C ILE A 99 5.11 -7.20 -20.96
N GLY A 100 5.87 -8.28 -20.77
CA GLY A 100 5.82 -9.45 -21.65
C GLY A 100 4.51 -10.26 -21.59
N ASP A 101 3.72 -10.12 -20.53
CA ASP A 101 2.41 -10.75 -20.40
C ASP A 101 1.37 -10.00 -21.27
N THR A 102 0.79 -10.68 -22.26
CA THR A 102 -0.06 -10.03 -23.28
C THR A 102 -1.36 -9.48 -22.70
N LEU A 103 -2.06 -10.24 -21.84
CA LEU A 103 -3.28 -9.79 -21.18
C LEU A 103 -3.01 -8.55 -20.33
N VAL A 104 -1.97 -8.61 -19.49
CA VAL A 104 -1.61 -7.50 -18.60
C VAL A 104 -1.15 -6.29 -19.41
N ASN A 105 -0.36 -6.49 -20.47
CA ASN A 105 0.09 -5.40 -21.35
C ASN A 105 -1.09 -4.67 -22.01
N ARG A 106 -2.07 -5.41 -22.55
CA ARG A 106 -3.29 -4.82 -23.11
C ARG A 106 -4.08 -4.06 -22.06
N ALA A 107 -4.29 -4.66 -20.89
CA ALA A 107 -5.02 -4.01 -19.80
C ALA A 107 -4.35 -2.69 -19.38
N LEU A 108 -3.02 -2.61 -19.34
CA LEU A 108 -2.28 -1.36 -19.08
C LEU A 108 -2.55 -0.28 -20.13
N ILE A 109 -2.41 -0.63 -21.41
CA ILE A 109 -2.61 0.29 -22.53
C ILE A 109 -4.05 0.78 -22.55
N TYR A 110 -5.02 -0.12 -22.39
CA TYR A 110 -6.44 0.19 -22.40
C TYR A 110 -6.88 1.01 -21.19
N THR A 111 -6.26 0.79 -20.04
CA THR A 111 -6.47 1.63 -18.84
C THR A 111 -6.06 3.08 -19.12
N LEU A 112 -4.87 3.29 -19.70
CA LEU A 112 -4.39 4.63 -20.05
C LEU A 112 -5.20 5.27 -21.17
N ALA A 113 -5.59 4.49 -22.18
CA ALA A 113 -6.47 4.97 -23.25
C ALA A 113 -7.84 5.39 -22.70
N THR A 114 -8.43 4.59 -21.80
CA THR A 114 -9.69 4.96 -21.14
C THR A 114 -9.55 6.26 -20.37
N GLU A 115 -8.45 6.46 -19.63
CA GLU A 115 -8.20 7.71 -18.92
C GLU A 115 -8.04 8.90 -19.88
N VAL A 116 -7.37 8.72 -21.02
CA VAL A 116 -7.28 9.76 -22.06
C VAL A 116 -8.65 10.13 -22.59
N GLY A 117 -9.48 9.14 -22.96
CA GLY A 117 -10.82 9.40 -23.46
C GLY A 117 -11.75 10.02 -22.42
N ASN A 118 -11.64 9.60 -21.15
CA ASN A 118 -12.42 10.16 -20.05
C ASN A 118 -12.17 11.66 -19.88
N HIS A 119 -10.96 12.14 -20.16
CA HIS A 119 -10.64 13.57 -20.16
C HIS A 119 -11.26 14.34 -21.34
N GLU A 120 -11.62 13.65 -22.43
CA GLU A 120 -12.12 14.25 -23.67
C GLU A 120 -13.65 14.23 -23.73
N ILE A 121 -14.27 13.09 -23.42
CA ILE A 121 -15.72 12.88 -23.57
C ILE A 121 -16.44 12.68 -22.23
N GLY A 122 -15.73 12.85 -21.12
CA GLY A 122 -16.23 12.54 -19.79
C GLY A 122 -16.24 11.04 -19.50
N LEU A 123 -16.68 10.68 -18.30
CA LEU A 123 -16.65 9.32 -17.79
C LEU A 123 -17.96 8.94 -17.11
N ARG A 124 -18.19 7.64 -16.94
CA ARG A 124 -19.18 7.09 -16.01
C ARG A 124 -18.44 6.49 -14.80
N PRO A 125 -18.38 7.21 -13.65
CA PRO A 125 -17.61 6.77 -12.49
C PRO A 125 -18.30 5.62 -11.73
N CYS A 126 -17.52 4.77 -11.07
CA CYS A 126 -18.03 3.84 -10.06
C CYS A 126 -17.72 4.36 -8.65
N ALA A 127 -16.48 4.21 -8.17
CA ALA A 127 -16.05 4.74 -6.87
C ALA A 127 -15.64 6.22 -6.92
N GLY A 128 -15.02 6.64 -8.01
CA GLY A 128 -14.55 7.99 -8.26
C GLY A 128 -14.24 8.19 -9.73
N THR A 129 -13.32 9.10 -10.03
CA THR A 129 -13.02 9.43 -11.43
C THR A 129 -12.09 8.38 -12.06
N GLY A 130 -11.06 7.96 -11.30
CA GLY A 130 -9.99 7.15 -11.87
C GLY A 130 -10.26 5.65 -11.98
N ASP A 131 -11.23 5.09 -11.27
CA ASP A 131 -11.41 3.64 -11.15
C ASP A 131 -12.15 3.00 -12.33
N SER A 132 -12.95 3.78 -13.06
CA SER A 132 -13.54 3.32 -14.32
C SER A 132 -12.48 2.98 -15.38
N CYS A 133 -11.27 3.56 -15.29
CA CYS A 133 -10.17 3.32 -16.21
C CYS A 133 -9.60 1.89 -16.12
N PRO A 134 -9.11 1.40 -14.96
CA PRO A 134 -8.59 0.03 -14.85
C PRO A 134 -9.68 -1.03 -15.05
N TYR A 135 -10.92 -0.75 -14.67
CA TYR A 135 -12.02 -1.71 -14.87
C TYR A 135 -12.30 -1.91 -16.36
N THR A 136 -12.47 -0.80 -17.10
CA THR A 136 -12.70 -0.83 -18.55
C THR A 136 -11.49 -1.40 -19.29
N GLY A 137 -10.28 -1.01 -18.88
CA GLY A 137 -9.04 -1.50 -19.46
C GLY A 137 -8.89 -3.01 -19.34
N LEU A 138 -9.12 -3.56 -18.14
CA LEU A 138 -9.11 -5.00 -17.91
C LEU A 138 -10.26 -5.70 -18.67
N LEU A 139 -11.48 -5.16 -18.62
CA LEU A 139 -12.65 -5.72 -19.31
C LEU A 139 -12.40 -5.89 -20.81
N ARG A 140 -11.88 -4.84 -21.46
CA ARG A 140 -11.54 -4.88 -22.88
C ARG A 140 -10.43 -5.88 -23.17
N ALA A 141 -9.39 -5.92 -22.33
CA ALA A 141 -8.30 -6.87 -22.49
C ALA A 141 -8.78 -8.33 -22.37
N LEU A 142 -9.63 -8.64 -21.38
CA LEU A 142 -10.23 -9.98 -21.19
C LEU A 142 -11.08 -10.42 -22.38
N THR A 143 -11.88 -9.49 -22.93
CA THR A 143 -12.71 -9.76 -24.12
C THR A 143 -11.86 -10.19 -25.30
N GLU A 144 -10.73 -9.53 -25.51
CA GLU A 144 -9.86 -9.81 -26.66
C GLU A 144 -8.83 -10.92 -26.40
N GLU A 145 -8.72 -11.41 -25.17
CA GLU A 145 -7.96 -12.63 -24.81
C GLU A 145 -8.74 -13.90 -25.17
N GLY A 146 -10.03 -13.77 -25.53
CA GLY A 146 -10.88 -14.87 -25.98
C GLY A 146 -11.72 -15.52 -24.90
N LEU A 147 -11.86 -14.89 -23.73
CA LEU A 147 -12.83 -15.32 -22.72
C LEU A 147 -14.26 -15.18 -23.25
N SER A 148 -15.16 -16.03 -22.79
CA SER A 148 -16.58 -15.94 -23.15
C SER A 148 -17.20 -14.65 -22.61
N GLN A 149 -18.24 -14.17 -23.30
CA GLN A 149 -18.99 -12.97 -22.85
C GLN A 149 -19.56 -13.15 -21.43
N GLU A 150 -19.94 -14.38 -21.08
CA GLU A 150 -20.44 -14.70 -19.74
C GLU A 150 -19.33 -14.59 -18.68
N GLU A 151 -18.14 -15.15 -18.92
CA GLU A 151 -16.98 -15.02 -18.01
C GLU A 151 -16.56 -13.56 -17.81
N VAL A 152 -16.52 -12.79 -18.90
CA VAL A 152 -16.22 -11.36 -18.87
C VAL A 152 -17.27 -10.59 -18.05
N ALA A 153 -18.56 -10.90 -18.22
CA ALA A 153 -19.63 -10.25 -17.47
C ALA A 153 -19.63 -10.61 -15.98
N PHE A 154 -19.28 -11.85 -15.61
CA PHE A 154 -19.08 -12.24 -14.21
C PHE A 154 -17.91 -11.49 -13.57
N ALA A 155 -16.77 -11.39 -14.27
CA ALA A 155 -15.62 -10.62 -13.80
C ALA A 155 -15.98 -9.13 -13.64
N ALA A 156 -16.73 -8.57 -14.59
CA ALA A 156 -17.25 -7.21 -14.52
C ALA A 156 -18.16 -6.99 -13.30
N ALA A 157 -19.06 -7.94 -13.02
CA ALA A 157 -19.96 -7.86 -11.86
C ALA A 157 -19.18 -7.84 -10.53
N LEU A 158 -18.14 -8.68 -10.42
CA LEU A 158 -17.25 -8.70 -9.25
C LEU A 158 -16.48 -7.37 -9.10
N MET A 159 -15.95 -6.82 -10.20
CA MET A 159 -15.28 -5.51 -10.17
C MET A 159 -16.24 -4.40 -9.72
N LEU A 160 -17.47 -4.36 -10.25
CA LEU A 160 -18.47 -3.36 -9.87
C LEU A 160 -18.95 -3.52 -8.42
N LYS A 161 -19.09 -4.74 -7.91
CA LYS A 161 -19.40 -4.96 -6.49
C LYS A 161 -18.32 -4.36 -5.60
N ILE A 162 -17.05 -4.62 -5.89
CA ILE A 162 -15.93 -4.03 -5.14
C ILE A 162 -15.95 -2.50 -5.30
N GLY A 163 -16.05 -2.00 -6.52
CA GLY A 163 -16.15 -0.57 -6.80
C GLY A 163 -17.29 0.12 -6.04
N SER A 164 -18.43 -0.53 -5.86
CA SER A 164 -19.56 0.01 -5.09
C SER A 164 -19.24 0.21 -3.61
N ILE A 165 -18.42 -0.65 -3.01
CA ILE A 165 -17.95 -0.51 -1.63
C ILE A 165 -17.02 0.70 -1.53
N PHE A 166 -16.08 0.84 -2.46
CA PHE A 166 -15.16 1.97 -2.51
C PHE A 166 -15.88 3.30 -2.76
N ARG A 167 -16.92 3.30 -3.62
CA ARG A 167 -17.81 4.45 -3.84
C ARG A 167 -18.41 4.96 -2.54
N ALA A 168 -18.93 4.06 -1.72
CA ALA A 168 -19.56 4.42 -0.46
C ALA A 168 -18.53 4.90 0.59
N GLY A 169 -17.33 4.35 0.57
CA GLY A 169 -16.25 4.72 1.49
C GLY A 169 -15.48 5.99 1.11
N LYS A 170 -15.57 6.44 -0.14
CA LYS A 170 -14.90 7.66 -0.61
C LYS A 170 -15.61 8.91 -0.07
N GLN A 171 -14.89 9.71 0.70
CA GLN A 171 -15.42 10.91 1.38
C GLN A 171 -14.53 12.15 1.24
N THR A 172 -13.28 11.99 0.79
CA THR A 172 -12.30 13.07 0.65
C THR A 172 -11.51 12.92 -0.65
N THR A 173 -10.37 13.60 -0.76
CA THR A 173 -9.44 13.52 -1.88
C THR A 173 -8.40 12.45 -1.65
N GLY A 174 -8.41 11.37 -2.43
CA GLY A 174 -7.42 10.29 -2.32
C GLY A 174 -7.62 9.20 -3.36
N CYS A 175 -6.54 8.76 -4.00
CA CYS A 175 -6.59 7.75 -5.05
C CYS A 175 -6.70 6.32 -4.46
N ASN A 176 -6.58 6.20 -3.13
CA ASN A 176 -6.71 4.97 -2.37
C ASN A 176 -8.14 4.43 -2.38
N MET A 177 -9.13 5.33 -2.48
CA MET A 177 -10.54 4.97 -2.64
C MET A 177 -11.05 5.17 -4.07
N GLU A 178 -10.15 5.38 -5.04
CA GLU A 178 -10.47 5.60 -6.46
C GLU A 178 -9.59 4.73 -7.36
N GLY A 179 -8.95 5.34 -8.37
CA GLY A 179 -8.35 4.63 -9.49
C GLY A 179 -7.18 3.72 -9.13
N TYR A 180 -6.44 3.99 -8.06
CA TYR A 180 -5.35 3.10 -7.68
C TYR A 180 -5.80 2.01 -6.71
N GLY A 181 -6.41 2.37 -5.58
CA GLY A 181 -6.78 1.38 -4.57
C GLY A 181 -8.02 0.57 -4.94
N ALA A 182 -9.11 1.22 -5.35
CA ALA A 182 -10.31 0.50 -5.84
C ALA A 182 -10.00 -0.26 -7.14
N GLY A 183 -9.26 0.38 -8.04
CA GLY A 183 -8.65 -0.23 -9.22
C GLY A 183 -7.93 -1.54 -8.94
N ALA A 184 -6.92 -1.50 -8.06
CA ALA A 184 -6.08 -2.65 -7.75
C ALA A 184 -6.87 -3.77 -7.05
N ALA A 185 -7.78 -3.42 -6.13
CA ALA A 185 -8.65 -4.38 -5.46
C ALA A 185 -9.57 -5.12 -6.44
N ALA A 186 -10.23 -4.39 -7.34
CA ALA A 186 -11.14 -4.99 -8.32
C ALA A 186 -10.38 -5.89 -9.32
N VAL A 187 -9.22 -5.43 -9.82
CA VAL A 187 -8.36 -6.22 -10.71
C VAL A 187 -7.87 -7.48 -10.01
N ALA A 188 -7.41 -7.38 -8.75
CA ALA A 188 -6.96 -8.53 -7.98
C ALA A 188 -8.07 -9.56 -7.84
N ALA A 189 -9.29 -9.10 -7.55
CA ALA A 189 -10.42 -9.98 -7.37
C ALA A 189 -10.81 -10.69 -8.67
N ALA A 190 -11.02 -9.92 -9.74
CA ALA A 190 -11.42 -10.44 -11.05
C ALA A 190 -10.40 -11.44 -11.61
N LEU A 191 -9.10 -11.10 -11.57
CA LEU A 191 -8.06 -12.00 -12.07
C LEU A 191 -7.91 -13.25 -11.20
N THR A 192 -8.09 -13.15 -9.88
CA THR A 192 -7.99 -14.34 -9.01
C THR A 192 -9.16 -15.29 -9.21
N ASP A 193 -10.39 -14.75 -9.31
CA ASP A 193 -11.61 -15.52 -9.55
C ASP A 193 -11.56 -16.20 -10.93
N LEU A 194 -11.20 -15.46 -11.99
CA LEU A 194 -11.05 -16.00 -13.35
C LEU A 194 -9.96 -17.07 -13.48
N ARG A 195 -8.92 -17.01 -12.65
CA ARG A 195 -7.84 -18.01 -12.62
C ARG A 195 -8.18 -19.24 -11.78
N GLY A 196 -9.43 -19.37 -11.33
CA GLY A 196 -9.90 -20.52 -10.55
C GLY A 196 -9.52 -20.46 -9.08
N GLY A 197 -9.20 -19.28 -8.54
CA GLY A 197 -8.98 -19.10 -7.12
C GLY A 197 -10.24 -19.34 -6.31
N THR A 198 -10.08 -19.92 -5.12
CA THR A 198 -11.18 -20.04 -4.14
C THR A 198 -11.65 -18.64 -3.69
N PRO A 199 -12.89 -18.48 -3.23
CA PRO A 199 -13.38 -17.20 -2.70
C PRO A 199 -12.48 -16.60 -1.61
N ARG A 200 -11.90 -17.44 -0.74
CA ARG A 200 -10.91 -16.99 0.26
C ARG A 200 -9.57 -16.55 -0.36
N GLN A 201 -9.15 -17.13 -1.48
CA GLN A 201 -7.99 -16.60 -2.22
C GLN A 201 -8.31 -15.25 -2.87
N VAL A 202 -9.53 -15.06 -3.37
CA VAL A 202 -9.98 -13.78 -3.93
C VAL A 202 -9.92 -12.68 -2.87
N THR A 203 -10.44 -12.92 -1.66
CA THR A 203 -10.38 -11.93 -0.56
C THR A 203 -8.95 -11.64 -0.11
N LYS A 204 -8.08 -12.66 -0.02
CA LYS A 204 -6.65 -12.47 0.28
C LYS A 204 -5.92 -11.64 -0.79
N ALA A 205 -6.27 -11.82 -2.07
CA ALA A 205 -5.68 -11.05 -3.15
C ALA A 205 -6.08 -9.57 -3.07
N ILE A 206 -7.33 -9.28 -2.69
CA ILE A 206 -7.78 -7.90 -2.43
C ILE A 206 -6.98 -7.27 -1.29
N VAL A 207 -6.78 -8.00 -0.19
CA VAL A 207 -5.99 -7.53 0.95
C VAL A 207 -4.57 -7.15 0.53
N LEU A 208 -3.89 -8.01 -0.24
CA LEU A 208 -2.55 -7.72 -0.75
C LEU A 208 -2.52 -6.52 -1.71
N ALA A 209 -3.55 -6.38 -2.57
CA ALA A 209 -3.64 -5.26 -3.50
C ALA A 209 -3.90 -3.92 -2.80
N LEU A 210 -4.57 -3.93 -1.65
CA LEU A 210 -4.80 -2.72 -0.85
C LEU A 210 -3.59 -2.29 -0.03
N SER A 211 -2.70 -3.22 0.34
CA SER A 211 -1.54 -2.90 1.18
C SER A 211 -0.67 -1.77 0.65
N PRO A 212 -0.25 -1.74 -0.64
CA PRO A 212 0.55 -0.63 -1.16
C PRO A 212 -0.28 0.61 -1.56
N THR A 213 -1.62 0.52 -1.53
CA THR A 213 -2.51 1.58 -2.03
C THR A 213 -3.29 2.30 -0.92
N ILE A 214 -3.08 1.93 0.35
CA ILE A 214 -3.90 2.35 1.49
C ILE A 214 -3.98 3.87 1.72
N ALA A 215 -2.92 4.62 1.40
CA ALA A 215 -2.77 6.05 1.71
C ALA A 215 -2.17 6.84 0.53
N VAL A 216 -2.79 6.75 -0.65
CA VAL A 216 -2.31 7.46 -1.84
C VAL A 216 -3.14 8.74 -2.16
N PRO A 217 -2.48 9.86 -2.50
CA PRO A 217 -3.14 11.14 -2.75
C PRO A 217 -3.74 11.26 -4.17
N CYS A 218 -4.78 12.09 -4.34
CA CYS A 218 -5.45 12.32 -5.63
C CYS A 218 -5.21 13.74 -6.20
N THR A 219 -5.70 14.79 -5.52
CA THR A 219 -5.93 16.13 -6.11
C THR A 219 -4.73 16.83 -6.74
N PRO A 220 -3.50 16.76 -6.20
CA PRO A 220 -2.38 17.49 -6.81
C PRO A 220 -1.88 16.80 -8.09
N ARG A 221 -2.15 15.50 -8.26
CA ARG A 221 -1.75 14.73 -9.44
C ARG A 221 -2.65 14.99 -10.64
N VAL A 222 -3.93 15.25 -10.42
CA VAL A 222 -4.87 15.61 -11.50
C VAL A 222 -4.69 17.06 -11.99
N MET A 223 -3.72 17.79 -11.44
CA MET A 223 -3.37 19.15 -11.87
C MET A 223 -1.98 19.25 -12.49
N VAL A 224 -1.19 18.17 -12.44
CA VAL A 224 0.18 18.10 -12.98
C VAL A 224 0.25 17.03 -14.05
N GLU A 225 0.84 17.35 -15.19
CA GLU A 225 0.97 16.42 -16.32
C GLU A 225 1.66 15.11 -15.91
N GLY A 226 1.14 14.00 -16.43
CA GLY A 226 1.74 12.66 -16.33
C GLY A 226 1.64 11.95 -14.98
N LEU A 227 1.38 12.64 -13.85
CA LEU A 227 1.48 12.04 -12.52
C LEU A 227 0.39 11.00 -12.18
N CYS A 228 -0.69 10.95 -12.96
CA CYS A 228 -1.73 9.92 -12.87
C CYS A 228 -1.39 8.64 -13.65
N ALA A 229 -0.55 8.70 -14.69
CA ALA A 229 -0.37 7.60 -15.64
C ALA A 229 0.05 6.29 -14.97
N THR A 230 1.16 6.30 -14.22
CA THR A 230 1.65 5.12 -13.50
C THR A 230 0.74 4.72 -12.35
N HIS A 231 -0.05 5.64 -11.81
CA HIS A 231 -0.95 5.36 -10.71
C HIS A 231 -2.15 4.53 -11.19
N ILE A 232 -2.82 5.01 -12.23
CA ILE A 232 -4.03 4.39 -12.77
C ILE A 232 -3.69 3.09 -13.50
N SER A 233 -2.68 3.08 -14.37
CA SER A 233 -2.19 1.83 -14.98
C SER A 233 -1.56 0.88 -13.96
N GLY A 234 -0.90 1.40 -12.92
CA GLY A 234 -0.31 0.61 -11.85
C GLY A 234 -1.31 -0.24 -11.08
N ALA A 235 -2.61 0.14 -11.07
CA ALA A 235 -3.67 -0.69 -10.51
C ALA A 235 -3.71 -2.08 -11.15
N ILE A 236 -3.48 -2.16 -12.47
CA ILE A 236 -3.41 -3.44 -13.19
C ILE A 236 -2.23 -4.28 -12.70
N LEU A 237 -1.05 -3.67 -12.53
CA LEU A 237 0.16 -4.37 -12.06
C LEU A 237 -0.01 -4.89 -10.64
N ILE A 238 -0.46 -4.03 -9.72
CA ILE A 238 -0.65 -4.40 -8.31
C ILE A 238 -1.72 -5.49 -8.18
N GLY A 239 -2.85 -5.34 -8.86
CA GLY A 239 -3.90 -6.34 -8.81
C GLY A 239 -3.46 -7.68 -9.39
N ASN A 240 -2.76 -7.68 -10.53
CA ASN A 240 -2.21 -8.90 -11.12
C ASN A 240 -1.15 -9.55 -10.22
N GLN A 241 -0.25 -8.77 -9.63
CA GLN A 241 0.79 -9.27 -8.72
C GLN A 241 0.16 -9.91 -7.49
N ALA A 242 -0.82 -9.26 -6.86
CA ALA A 242 -1.54 -9.79 -5.70
C ALA A 242 -2.23 -11.12 -6.03
N SER A 243 -2.91 -11.21 -7.18
CA SER A 243 -3.52 -12.45 -7.68
C SER A 243 -2.50 -13.57 -7.82
N GLN A 244 -1.38 -13.31 -8.50
CA GLN A 244 -0.35 -14.33 -8.74
C GLN A 244 0.34 -14.80 -7.45
N LEU A 245 0.61 -13.89 -6.51
CA LEU A 245 1.22 -14.22 -5.22
C LEU A 245 0.32 -15.19 -4.43
N ILE A 246 -0.99 -14.93 -4.38
CA ILE A 246 -1.94 -15.80 -3.67
C ILE A 246 -2.11 -17.14 -4.37
N LEU A 247 -2.12 -17.19 -5.70
CA LEU A 247 -2.37 -18.42 -6.44
C LEU A 247 -1.14 -19.32 -6.55
N LYS A 248 0.08 -18.77 -6.51
CA LYS A 248 1.32 -19.50 -6.79
C LYS A 248 2.20 -19.75 -5.58
N THR A 249 1.83 -19.27 -4.39
CA THR A 249 2.67 -19.37 -3.20
C THR A 249 1.85 -19.72 -1.96
N SER A 250 2.53 -20.14 -0.90
CA SER A 250 1.95 -20.34 0.43
C SER A 250 2.03 -19.09 1.31
N LEU A 251 2.09 -17.88 0.71
CA LEU A 251 2.20 -16.62 1.43
C LEU A 251 1.06 -16.48 2.46
N PRO A 252 1.37 -16.38 3.77
CA PRO A 252 0.34 -16.18 4.78
C PRO A 252 -0.26 -14.77 4.64
N VAL A 253 -1.59 -14.72 4.55
CA VAL A 253 -2.39 -13.50 4.55
C VAL A 253 -3.59 -13.77 5.44
N ASP A 254 -3.51 -13.27 6.66
CA ASP A 254 -4.46 -13.57 7.73
C ASP A 254 -5.32 -12.35 8.11
N VAL A 255 -5.07 -11.20 7.46
CA VAL A 255 -5.90 -10.01 7.62
C VAL A 255 -7.22 -10.23 6.89
N ASP A 256 -8.33 -10.04 7.61
CA ASP A 256 -9.67 -10.09 7.05
C ASP A 256 -9.89 -8.93 6.04
N VAL A 257 -10.60 -9.22 4.94
CA VAL A 257 -10.80 -8.25 3.85
C VAL A 257 -11.66 -7.06 4.26
N ASP A 258 -12.65 -7.27 5.13
CA ASP A 258 -13.51 -6.19 5.61
C ASP A 258 -12.73 -5.26 6.55
N VAL A 259 -11.85 -5.83 7.39
CA VAL A 259 -10.90 -5.04 8.20
C VAL A 259 -10.01 -4.18 7.31
N MET A 260 -9.47 -4.75 6.23
CA MET A 260 -8.59 -4.03 5.30
C MET A 260 -9.34 -2.89 4.58
N ILE A 261 -10.55 -3.14 4.10
CA ILE A 261 -11.40 -2.13 3.43
C ILE A 261 -11.80 -1.02 4.41
N ALA A 262 -12.23 -1.37 5.62
CA ALA A 262 -12.61 -0.39 6.64
C ALA A 262 -11.43 0.50 7.03
N MET A 263 -10.23 -0.08 7.17
CA MET A 263 -9.00 0.67 7.40
C MET A 263 -8.68 1.62 6.24
N ALA A 264 -8.81 1.17 4.98
CA ALA A 264 -8.58 2.02 3.81
C ALA A 264 -9.53 3.23 3.77
N ALA A 265 -10.83 3.00 4.03
CA ALA A 265 -11.83 4.05 4.11
C ALA A 265 -11.55 5.04 5.25
N ARG A 266 -11.11 4.55 6.41
CA ARG A 266 -10.77 5.41 7.55
C ARG A 266 -9.53 6.27 7.29
N ILE A 267 -8.48 5.69 6.73
CA ILE A 267 -7.26 6.42 6.32
C ILE A 267 -7.58 7.48 5.27
N HIS A 268 -8.51 7.19 4.37
CA HIS A 268 -8.99 8.17 3.39
C HIS A 268 -9.56 9.43 4.06
N VAL A 269 -10.32 9.27 5.14
CA VAL A 269 -10.88 10.42 5.89
C VAL A 269 -9.82 11.12 6.73
N GLU A 270 -8.99 10.36 7.44
CA GLU A 270 -8.10 10.91 8.47
C GLU A 270 -6.76 11.41 7.93
N ALA A 271 -6.12 10.70 7.00
CA ALA A 271 -4.77 10.99 6.54
C ALA A 271 -4.71 11.66 5.16
N ALA A 272 -5.65 11.33 4.26
CA ALA A 272 -5.59 11.84 2.89
C ALA A 272 -5.64 13.39 2.78
N PRO A 273 -6.38 14.13 3.63
CA PRO A 273 -6.32 15.59 3.64
C PRO A 273 -4.93 16.13 3.97
N VAL A 274 -4.22 15.52 4.93
CA VAL A 274 -2.86 15.93 5.33
C VAL A 274 -1.87 15.69 4.19
N ILE A 275 -1.92 14.50 3.57
CA ILE A 275 -1.06 14.17 2.43
C ILE A 275 -1.37 15.10 1.24
N THR A 276 -2.65 15.39 1.01
CA THR A 276 -3.08 16.27 -0.08
C THR A 276 -2.57 17.70 0.13
N ALA A 277 -2.63 18.23 1.36
CA ALA A 277 -2.12 19.57 1.67
C ALA A 277 -0.61 19.71 1.36
N ILE A 278 0.21 18.75 1.81
CA ILE A 278 1.65 18.74 1.53
C ILE A 278 1.91 18.67 0.01
N ASN A 279 1.20 17.78 -0.68
CA ASN A 279 1.37 17.67 -2.12
C ASN A 279 0.94 18.92 -2.89
N LEU A 280 -0.13 19.61 -2.45
CA LEU A 280 -0.55 20.88 -3.05
C LEU A 280 0.57 21.91 -2.94
N GLU A 281 1.20 22.03 -1.76
CA GLU A 281 2.31 22.96 -1.53
C GLU A 281 3.47 22.73 -2.52
N TYR A 282 3.96 21.50 -2.65
CA TYR A 282 5.12 21.23 -3.52
C TYR A 282 4.79 21.22 -5.01
N LEU A 283 3.55 20.92 -5.40
CA LEU A 283 3.14 20.77 -6.80
C LEU A 283 2.48 22.01 -7.40
N GLU A 284 2.07 22.99 -6.59
CA GLU A 284 1.52 24.28 -7.04
C GLU A 284 2.30 24.92 -8.21
N PRO A 285 3.65 24.92 -8.23
CA PRO A 285 4.42 25.52 -9.33
C PRO A 285 4.22 24.85 -10.69
N TYR A 286 3.62 23.67 -10.72
CA TYR A 286 3.44 22.83 -11.91
C TYR A 286 1.97 22.71 -12.34
N PHE A 287 1.05 23.36 -11.63
CA PHE A 287 -0.36 23.34 -12.01
C PHE A 287 -0.57 24.07 -13.33
N LYS A 288 -1.37 23.46 -14.21
CA LYS A 288 -1.68 24.06 -15.50
C LYS A 288 -2.47 25.36 -15.34
N LYS A 289 -1.90 26.43 -15.86
CA LYS A 289 -2.56 27.71 -16.04
C LYS A 289 -3.06 27.84 -17.48
N LYS A 290 -4.32 28.22 -17.66
CA LYS A 290 -4.89 28.45 -19.00
C LYS A 290 -4.75 29.93 -19.34
N PRO A 291 -4.03 30.32 -20.41
CA PRO A 291 -3.88 31.74 -20.78
C PRO A 291 -5.20 32.49 -20.97
N GLN A 292 -6.28 31.77 -21.31
CA GLN A 292 -7.62 32.31 -21.44
C GLN A 292 -8.29 32.61 -20.08
N ILE A 293 -7.82 32.00 -18.99
CA ILE A 293 -8.37 32.15 -17.64
C ILE A 293 -7.54 33.16 -16.83
N GLU A 294 -6.22 33.20 -17.01
CA GLU A 294 -5.32 34.09 -16.23
C GLU A 294 -5.73 35.58 -16.21
N PRO A 295 -6.30 36.18 -17.27
CA PRO A 295 -6.78 37.56 -17.21
C PRO A 295 -7.92 37.81 -16.21
N PHE A 296 -8.63 36.78 -15.76
CA PHE A 296 -9.68 36.88 -14.74
C PHE A 296 -9.16 36.67 -13.31
N VAL A 297 -7.86 36.38 -13.15
CA VAL A 297 -7.21 36.22 -11.85
C VAL A 297 -6.52 37.52 -11.49
N ASP A 298 -6.73 37.98 -10.25
CA ASP A 298 -6.09 39.19 -9.71
C ASP A 298 -4.57 39.18 -9.96
N GLU A 299 -4.02 40.33 -10.38
CA GLU A 299 -2.60 40.45 -10.71
C GLU A 299 -1.71 40.19 -9.49
N GLY A 300 -2.11 40.68 -8.31
CA GLY A 300 -1.40 40.41 -7.06
C GLY A 300 -1.37 38.92 -6.71
N ILE A 301 -2.48 38.19 -6.93
CA ILE A 301 -2.51 36.73 -6.76
C ILE A 301 -1.53 36.04 -7.72
N ARG A 302 -1.52 36.42 -9.01
CA ARG A 302 -0.62 35.82 -10.01
C ARG A 302 0.86 36.06 -9.68
N ASP A 303 1.20 37.26 -9.21
CA ASP A 303 2.56 37.60 -8.79
C ASP A 303 2.97 36.82 -7.53
N LEU A 304 2.07 36.72 -6.54
CA LEU A 304 2.30 35.92 -5.33
C LEU A 304 2.53 34.44 -5.65
N GLU A 305 1.74 33.86 -6.55
CA GLU A 305 1.92 32.48 -7.02
C GLU A 305 3.28 32.29 -7.70
N LYS A 306 3.71 33.25 -8.53
CA LYS A 306 5.02 33.21 -9.20
C LYS A 306 6.17 33.26 -8.21
N GLU A 307 6.14 34.19 -7.25
CA GLU A 307 7.15 34.25 -6.19
C GLU A 307 7.19 32.99 -5.34
N ARG A 308 6.01 32.46 -4.97
CA ARG A 308 5.91 31.24 -4.18
C ARG A 308 6.49 30.05 -4.96
N ALA A 309 6.26 29.97 -6.27
CA ALA A 309 6.83 28.92 -7.11
C ALA A 309 8.37 28.90 -7.10
N ASP A 310 9.01 30.06 -7.16
CA ASP A 310 10.47 30.15 -7.08
C ASP A 310 11.00 29.80 -5.68
N ARG A 311 10.28 30.21 -4.62
CA ARG A 311 10.59 29.84 -3.24
C ARG A 311 10.51 28.33 -3.03
N ILE A 312 9.43 27.67 -3.47
CA ILE A 312 9.23 26.22 -3.34
C ILE A 312 10.36 25.45 -4.04
N LYS A 313 10.73 25.83 -5.27
CA LYS A 313 11.82 25.18 -6.00
C LYS A 313 13.17 25.31 -5.28
N LYS A 314 13.44 26.46 -4.65
CA LYS A 314 14.65 26.67 -3.86
C LYS A 314 14.62 25.82 -2.58
N GLN A 315 13.51 25.88 -1.84
CA GLN A 315 13.30 25.11 -0.62
C GLN A 315 13.45 23.60 -0.88
N ALA A 316 12.80 23.06 -1.91
CA ALA A 316 12.91 21.65 -2.27
C ALA A 316 14.36 21.23 -2.57
N ARG A 317 15.12 22.07 -3.27
CA ARG A 317 16.55 21.81 -3.52
C ARG A 317 17.38 21.83 -2.24
N ASP A 318 17.12 22.78 -1.35
CA ASP A 318 17.85 22.90 -0.08
C ASP A 318 17.50 21.73 0.86
N GLU A 319 16.25 21.28 0.88
CA GLU A 319 15.83 20.05 1.58
C GLU A 319 16.54 18.81 1.03
N VAL A 320 16.55 18.61 -0.29
CA VAL A 320 17.26 17.48 -0.92
C VAL A 320 18.76 17.57 -0.65
N ARG A 321 19.37 18.77 -0.65
CA ARG A 321 20.79 18.95 -0.27
C ARG A 321 21.06 18.51 1.17
N ARG A 322 20.17 18.81 2.11
CA ARG A 322 20.28 18.33 3.50
C ARG A 322 20.16 16.81 3.60
N LEU A 323 19.28 16.20 2.80
CA LEU A 323 19.20 14.73 2.72
C LEU A 323 20.51 14.14 2.17
N LEU A 324 21.04 14.71 1.09
CA LEU A 324 22.28 14.26 0.46
C LEU A 324 23.52 14.49 1.34
N SER A 325 23.57 15.57 2.13
CA SER A 325 24.71 15.84 3.02
C SER A 325 24.84 14.81 4.14
N THR A 326 23.77 14.09 4.45
CA THR A 326 23.75 12.98 5.42
C THR A 326 23.79 11.61 4.75
N SER A 327 23.84 11.56 3.41
CA SER A 327 23.91 10.30 2.66
C SER A 327 25.31 9.71 2.68
N ARG A 328 25.40 8.38 2.69
CA ARG A 328 26.68 7.66 2.66
C ARG A 328 27.30 7.70 1.25
N PRO A 329 28.63 7.54 1.12
CA PRO A 329 29.29 7.36 -0.16
C PRO A 329 28.66 6.21 -0.97
N LEU A 330 28.64 6.34 -2.30
CA LEU A 330 27.95 5.42 -3.21
C LEU A 330 28.31 3.94 -3.00
N THR A 331 29.57 3.62 -2.70
CA THR A 331 30.06 2.25 -2.45
C THR A 331 29.74 1.71 -1.05
N GLN A 332 29.13 2.54 -0.19
CA GLN A 332 28.83 2.23 1.22
C GLN A 332 27.39 2.61 1.60
N VAL A 333 26.49 2.75 0.61
CA VAL A 333 25.09 3.16 0.84
C VAL A 333 24.31 2.11 1.64
N PHE A 334 24.59 0.82 1.41
CA PHE A 334 23.97 -0.24 2.18
C PHE A 334 24.48 -0.22 3.63
N GLY A 335 23.53 -0.33 4.57
CA GLY A 335 23.82 -0.51 5.99
C GLY A 335 24.35 -1.90 6.30
N ASN A 336 24.64 -2.14 7.58
CA ASN A 336 24.98 -3.48 8.06
C ASN A 336 23.81 -4.45 7.84
N VAL A 337 24.12 -5.74 7.70
CA VAL A 337 23.12 -6.81 7.67
C VAL A 337 22.32 -6.77 8.96
N VAL A 338 20.98 -6.87 8.85
CA VAL A 338 20.04 -6.93 9.98
C VAL A 338 19.17 -8.17 9.83
N VAL A 339 19.32 -9.12 10.74
CA VAL A 339 18.45 -10.30 10.84
C VAL A 339 17.10 -9.87 11.44
N GLY A 340 16.00 -10.51 11.01
CA GLY A 340 14.63 -10.13 11.43
C GLY A 340 13.95 -9.08 10.55
N GLY A 341 14.60 -8.63 9.46
CA GLY A 341 13.94 -7.97 8.34
C GLY A 341 13.51 -6.51 8.53
N SER A 342 13.81 -5.87 9.68
CA SER A 342 13.49 -4.45 9.90
C SER A 342 14.66 -3.68 10.49
N SER A 343 15.17 -2.73 9.72
CA SER A 343 16.28 -1.88 10.15
C SER A 343 15.91 -0.98 11.34
N ILE A 344 14.70 -0.43 11.34
CA ILE A 344 14.21 0.45 12.41
C ILE A 344 13.70 -0.33 13.62
N ALA A 345 12.99 -1.44 13.39
CA ALA A 345 12.36 -2.19 14.47
C ALA A 345 13.29 -3.23 15.10
N VAL A 346 14.37 -3.64 14.41
CA VAL A 346 15.30 -4.67 14.90
C VAL A 346 16.73 -4.13 14.98
N GLY A 347 17.23 -3.54 13.90
CA GLY A 347 18.62 -3.07 13.82
C GLY A 347 18.96 -1.98 14.83
N SER A 348 18.14 -0.92 14.89
CA SER A 348 18.37 0.20 15.82
C SER A 348 18.28 -0.23 17.30
N PRO A 349 17.26 -1.00 17.75
CA PRO A 349 17.22 -1.52 19.11
C PRO A 349 18.39 -2.44 19.47
N THR A 350 18.84 -3.27 18.53
CA THR A 350 20.00 -4.13 18.74
C THR A 350 21.27 -3.32 18.94
N ASN A 351 21.50 -2.29 18.12
CA ASN A 351 22.66 -1.42 18.26
C ASN A 351 22.62 -0.60 19.55
N MET A 352 21.45 -0.13 20.00
CA MET A 352 21.28 0.46 21.33
C MET A 352 21.70 -0.53 22.44
N ALA A 353 21.25 -1.78 22.33
CA ALA A 353 21.59 -2.83 23.28
C ALA A 353 23.10 -3.14 23.30
N ARG A 354 23.75 -3.18 22.13
CA ARG A 354 25.21 -3.36 22.00
C ARG A 354 26.01 -2.22 22.60
N ILE A 355 25.55 -0.98 22.42
CA ILE A 355 26.17 0.19 23.08
C ILE A 355 26.06 0.05 24.60
N CYS A 356 24.87 -0.32 25.10
CA CYS A 356 24.69 -0.56 26.53
C CYS A 356 25.59 -1.70 27.04
N HIS A 357 25.70 -2.79 26.28
CA HIS A 357 26.57 -3.92 26.59
C HIS A 357 28.04 -3.52 26.68
N ALA A 358 28.53 -2.69 25.75
CA ALA A 358 29.92 -2.23 25.76
C ALA A 358 30.27 -1.34 26.97
N MET A 359 29.27 -0.87 27.72
CA MET A 359 29.47 -0.02 28.91
C MET A 359 29.33 -0.77 30.25
N ILE A 360 28.92 -2.04 30.25
CA ILE A 360 28.80 -2.84 31.48
C ILE A 360 30.08 -3.60 31.82
N SER A 361 30.20 -4.03 33.08
CA SER A 361 31.19 -5.03 33.51
C SER A 361 30.61 -5.96 34.58
N GLY A 362 31.12 -7.19 34.63
CA GLY A 362 30.63 -8.25 35.51
C GLY A 362 29.47 -9.06 34.90
N GLN A 363 28.80 -9.86 35.72
CA GLN A 363 27.69 -10.72 35.31
C GLN A 363 26.38 -9.95 35.26
N ILE A 364 25.61 -10.11 34.17
CA ILE A 364 24.29 -9.51 34.00
C ILE A 364 23.29 -10.22 34.91
N LYS A 365 22.55 -9.45 35.72
CA LYS A 365 21.49 -9.95 36.60
C LYS A 365 20.10 -9.69 36.05
N LYS A 366 19.91 -8.50 35.47
CA LYS A 366 18.60 -8.02 35.03
C LYS A 366 18.71 -7.15 33.79
N ILE A 367 17.75 -7.31 32.89
CA ILE A 367 17.59 -6.47 31.69
C ILE A 367 16.16 -5.92 31.66
N GLU A 368 16.03 -4.60 31.63
CA GLU A 368 14.75 -3.95 31.37
C GLU A 368 14.75 -3.28 29.99
N ILE A 369 13.73 -3.56 29.19
CA ILE A 369 13.56 -3.05 27.83
C ILE A 369 12.25 -2.27 27.76
N ASP A 370 12.36 -0.97 27.53
CA ASP A 370 11.23 -0.07 27.34
C ASP A 370 11.05 0.17 25.83
N LEU A 371 9.89 -0.24 25.28
CA LEU A 371 9.58 -0.12 23.85
C LEU A 371 8.34 0.75 23.62
N THR A 372 8.38 1.58 22.57
CA THR A 372 7.19 2.30 22.08
C THR A 372 6.07 1.35 21.67
N VAL A 373 4.84 1.86 21.56
CA VAL A 373 3.67 1.08 21.09
C VAL A 373 3.95 0.29 19.80
N ASP A 374 4.60 0.91 18.81
CA ASP A 374 4.94 0.27 17.53
C ASP A 374 5.98 -0.84 17.70
N LEU A 375 7.09 -0.57 18.41
CA LEU A 375 8.14 -1.57 18.66
C LEU A 375 7.63 -2.73 19.54
N PHE A 376 6.82 -2.43 20.55
CA PHE A 376 6.25 -3.43 21.43
C PHE A 376 5.31 -4.38 20.66
N SER A 377 4.59 -3.84 19.66
CA SER A 377 3.76 -4.66 18.76
C SER A 377 4.60 -5.59 17.88
N ARG A 378 5.87 -5.23 17.63
CA ARG A 378 6.86 -6.00 16.85
C ARG A 378 7.81 -6.83 17.73
N ARG A 379 7.48 -7.06 19.00
CA ARG A 379 8.33 -7.77 19.98
C ARG A 379 8.81 -9.15 19.53
N ALA A 380 8.02 -9.84 18.71
CA ALA A 380 8.37 -11.15 18.17
C ALA A 380 9.66 -11.13 17.34
N ILE A 381 9.93 -10.03 16.61
CA ILE A 381 11.12 -9.92 15.75
C ILE A 381 12.26 -9.14 16.42
N ASN A 382 11.97 -8.26 17.38
CA ASN A 382 13.00 -7.37 17.93
C ASN A 382 13.60 -7.81 19.28
N ILE A 383 12.84 -8.50 20.13
CA ILE A 383 13.36 -8.99 21.41
C ILE A 383 14.52 -9.98 21.23
N PRO A 384 14.47 -10.95 20.29
CA PRO A 384 15.62 -11.83 20.07
C PRO A 384 16.90 -11.03 19.77
N ALA A 385 16.77 -10.00 18.94
CA ALA A 385 17.89 -9.16 18.51
C ALA A 385 18.40 -8.22 19.62
N ILE A 386 17.49 -7.64 20.40
CA ILE A 386 17.86 -6.82 21.57
C ILE A 386 18.62 -7.68 22.58
N LEU A 387 18.16 -8.90 22.87
CA LEU A 387 18.81 -9.79 23.83
C LEU A 387 20.18 -10.26 23.35
N MET A 388 20.35 -10.62 22.08
CA MET A 388 21.68 -10.98 21.57
C MET A 388 22.67 -9.80 21.66
N GLY A 389 22.20 -8.57 21.39
CA GLY A 389 23.01 -7.37 21.51
C GLY A 389 23.34 -7.02 22.96
N ALA A 390 22.38 -7.16 23.87
CA ALA A 390 22.52 -6.81 25.28
C ALA A 390 23.39 -7.81 26.06
N ILE A 391 23.25 -9.10 25.78
CA ILE A 391 23.89 -10.18 26.54
C ILE A 391 25.28 -10.48 25.99
N PHE A 392 25.42 -10.54 24.65
CA PHE A 392 26.64 -11.02 24.00
C PHE A 392 27.35 -9.95 23.17
N GLY A 393 26.82 -8.73 23.08
CA GLY A 393 27.35 -7.69 22.19
C GLY A 393 27.22 -8.03 20.70
N ALA A 394 26.42 -9.07 20.37
CA ALA A 394 26.32 -9.64 19.03
C ALA A 394 25.86 -8.61 17.99
N GLN A 395 26.40 -8.70 16.78
CA GLN A 395 26.06 -7.77 15.71
C GLN A 395 24.66 -8.01 15.15
N THR A 396 24.07 -6.99 14.52
CA THR A 396 22.74 -7.09 13.89
C THR A 396 22.63 -8.17 12.82
N GLY A 397 23.76 -8.59 12.25
CA GLY A 397 23.85 -9.62 11.20
C GLY A 397 24.08 -11.04 11.72
N ASP A 398 24.13 -11.24 13.05
CA ASP A 398 24.38 -12.55 13.64
C ASP A 398 23.12 -13.44 13.56
N VAL A 399 23.04 -14.22 12.48
CA VAL A 399 21.90 -15.11 12.18
C VAL A 399 21.77 -16.21 13.20
N GLU A 400 22.88 -16.83 13.59
CA GLU A 400 22.88 -17.94 14.54
C GLU A 400 22.38 -17.47 15.90
N MET A 401 22.92 -16.36 16.40
CA MET A 401 22.50 -15.82 17.68
C MET A 401 21.04 -15.37 17.66
N TYR A 402 20.58 -14.72 16.58
CA TYR A 402 19.19 -14.29 16.46
C TYR A 402 18.18 -15.45 16.59
N HIS A 403 18.47 -16.58 15.93
CA HIS A 403 17.56 -17.73 15.94
C HIS A 403 17.66 -18.57 17.22
N HIS A 404 18.84 -18.64 17.85
CA HIS A 404 19.09 -19.53 18.98
C HIS A 404 19.22 -18.81 20.33
N ILE A 405 18.98 -17.49 20.41
CA ILE A 405 19.16 -16.72 21.65
C ILE A 405 18.38 -17.29 22.83
N PHE A 406 17.13 -17.71 22.63
CA PHE A 406 16.31 -18.28 23.71
C PHE A 406 16.72 -19.68 24.15
N GLU A 407 17.60 -20.35 23.38
CA GLU A 407 18.17 -21.65 23.74
C GLU A 407 19.43 -21.49 24.60
N LYS A 408 20.04 -20.30 24.63
CA LYS A 408 21.26 -20.01 25.39
C LYS A 408 20.97 -20.07 26.91
N PRO A 409 21.79 -20.78 27.71
CA PRO A 409 21.57 -20.95 29.14
C PRO A 409 21.62 -19.63 29.92
N GLU A 410 22.38 -18.65 29.46
CA GLU A 410 22.54 -17.33 30.07
C GLU A 410 21.19 -16.60 30.17
N VAL A 411 20.34 -16.71 29.15
CA VAL A 411 19.03 -16.06 29.11
C VAL A 411 18.10 -16.56 30.21
N LYS A 412 18.25 -17.83 30.63
CA LYS A 412 17.43 -18.42 31.71
C LYS A 412 17.80 -17.88 33.10
N ASN A 413 18.98 -17.28 33.25
CA ASN A 413 19.50 -16.80 34.52
C ASN A 413 19.39 -15.27 34.68
N ILE A 414 18.81 -14.58 33.71
CA ILE A 414 18.64 -13.12 33.71
C ILE A 414 17.16 -12.79 33.93
N ASP A 415 16.86 -11.88 34.85
CA ASP A 415 15.51 -11.31 34.98
C ASP A 415 15.26 -10.34 33.81
N ILE A 416 14.40 -10.72 32.86
CA ILE A 416 14.11 -9.94 31.66
C ILE A 416 12.70 -9.36 31.76
N LYS A 417 12.62 -8.03 31.74
CA LYS A 417 11.35 -7.30 31.75
C LYS A 417 11.18 -6.46 30.49
N ILE A 418 10.02 -6.61 29.84
CA ILE A 418 9.68 -5.88 28.62
C ILE A 418 8.48 -4.98 28.90
N ASN A 419 8.68 -3.68 28.79
CA ASN A 419 7.67 -2.67 29.10
C ASN A 419 7.18 -1.99 27.82
N LYS A 420 5.88 -1.69 27.78
CA LYS A 420 5.28 -0.81 26.77
C LYS A 420 5.30 0.62 27.30
N VAL A 421 5.81 1.55 26.51
CA VAL A 421 5.89 2.97 26.85
C VAL A 421 5.15 3.81 25.82
N ASP A 422 4.39 4.80 26.29
CA ASP A 422 3.60 5.71 25.47
C ASP A 422 4.37 7.01 25.18
N LEU A 423 5.60 6.86 24.71
CA LEU A 423 6.46 7.97 24.27
C LEU A 423 6.86 7.72 22.82
N PRO A 424 6.58 8.66 21.89
CA PRO A 424 6.95 8.50 20.48
C PRO A 424 8.45 8.31 20.29
N GLU A 425 8.81 7.36 19.42
CA GLU A 425 10.19 7.06 19.00
C GLU A 425 11.20 6.62 20.08
N VAL A 426 10.83 6.58 21.36
CA VAL A 426 11.74 6.27 22.47
C VAL A 426 11.92 4.76 22.66
N GLN A 427 13.17 4.33 22.73
CA GLN A 427 13.54 3.01 23.24
C GLN A 427 14.59 3.17 24.34
N ARG A 428 14.49 2.35 25.36
CA ARG A 428 15.46 2.38 26.45
C ARG A 428 15.79 0.97 26.91
N ILE A 429 17.07 0.74 27.18
CA ILE A 429 17.54 -0.50 27.77
C ILE A 429 18.33 -0.19 29.04
N ARG A 430 18.07 -0.94 30.11
CA ARG A 430 18.83 -0.92 31.35
C ARG A 430 19.40 -2.31 31.58
N ILE A 431 20.70 -2.39 31.81
CA ILE A 431 21.37 -3.64 32.14
C ILE A 431 21.99 -3.48 33.53
N GLU A 432 21.47 -4.25 34.49
CA GLU A 432 22.04 -4.35 35.84
C GLU A 432 23.07 -5.48 35.86
N ALA A 433 24.32 -5.15 36.17
CA ALA A 433 25.43 -6.10 36.26
C ALA A 433 26.13 -6.04 37.63
N THR A 434 26.89 -7.08 37.98
CA THR A 434 27.51 -7.22 39.31
C THR A 434 28.50 -6.12 39.66
N GLU A 435 29.19 -5.55 38.68
CA GLU A 435 30.22 -4.54 38.91
C GLU A 435 29.78 -3.17 38.40
N ARG A 436 29.45 -3.08 37.09
CA ARG A 436 29.04 -1.82 36.46
C ARG A 436 27.80 -2.03 35.61
N SER A 437 26.73 -1.34 36.01
CA SER A 437 25.46 -1.30 35.28
C SER A 437 25.45 -0.14 34.29
N ALA A 438 24.63 -0.26 33.24
CA ALA A 438 24.50 0.75 32.20
C ALA A 438 23.06 0.95 31.76
N MET A 439 22.78 2.11 31.16
CA MET A 439 21.51 2.42 30.54
C MET A 439 21.76 3.22 29.26
N VAL A 440 20.98 2.94 28.23
CA VAL A 440 20.94 3.76 27.02
C VAL A 440 19.48 4.09 26.70
N ASP A 441 19.21 5.38 26.51
CA ASP A 441 17.95 5.93 26.02
C ASP A 441 18.20 6.54 24.64
N ALA A 442 17.50 6.04 23.63
CA ALA A 442 17.71 6.47 22.25
C ALA A 442 16.39 6.55 21.48
N ARG A 443 16.40 7.37 20.42
CA ARG A 443 15.36 7.33 19.40
C ARG A 443 15.78 6.43 18.24
N ASN A 444 14.81 5.69 17.70
CA ASN A 444 15.05 4.85 16.53
C ASN A 444 15.26 5.68 15.26
N ARG A 445 16.21 5.26 14.44
CA ARG A 445 16.46 5.85 13.11
C ARG A 445 16.66 4.71 12.10
N GLY A 446 16.14 4.90 10.88
CA GLY A 446 16.30 3.92 9.80
C GLY A 446 17.78 3.68 9.48
N GLY A 447 18.14 2.49 9.02
CA GLY A 447 19.53 2.09 8.74
C GLY A 447 20.26 1.45 9.93
N GLY A 448 19.56 1.12 11.02
CA GLY A 448 20.15 0.57 12.25
C GLY A 448 20.83 1.64 13.11
N ARG A 449 20.59 2.92 12.80
CA ARG A 449 21.16 4.08 13.47
C ARG A 449 20.41 4.37 14.76
N VAL A 450 21.08 4.99 15.73
CA VAL A 450 20.47 5.40 17.00
C VAL A 450 20.66 6.89 17.21
N ALA A 451 19.68 7.59 17.76
CA ALA A 451 19.88 8.96 18.24
C ALA A 451 19.88 8.94 19.77
N ILE A 452 21.06 8.96 20.38
CA ILE A 452 21.21 8.80 21.84
C ILE A 452 20.69 10.07 22.53
N VAL A 453 19.63 9.91 23.31
CA VAL A 453 19.02 10.98 24.10
C VAL A 453 19.81 11.15 25.40
N ASP A 454 19.92 10.07 26.16
CA ASP A 454 20.57 10.00 27.47
C ASP A 454 21.23 8.62 27.66
N ALA A 455 22.21 8.52 28.55
CA ALA A 455 22.83 7.26 28.92
C ALA A 455 23.46 7.31 30.30
N LYS A 456 23.54 6.15 30.95
CA LYS A 456 24.32 5.96 32.18
C LYS A 456 25.43 4.94 31.89
N PRO A 457 26.67 5.21 32.34
CA PRO A 457 27.08 6.28 33.28
C PRO A 457 27.13 7.70 32.71
N SER A 458 27.38 7.87 31.40
CA SER A 458 27.24 9.16 30.73
C SER A 458 26.92 9.01 29.24
N LYS A 459 26.43 10.10 28.63
CA LYS A 459 26.19 10.17 27.18
C LYS A 459 27.47 10.08 26.36
N GLU A 460 28.55 10.68 26.85
CA GLU A 460 29.87 10.67 26.19
C GLU A 460 30.43 9.26 26.09
N GLU A 461 30.26 8.45 27.14
CA GLU A 461 30.67 7.04 27.10
C GLU A 461 29.86 6.24 26.10
N ALA A 462 28.54 6.47 26.02
CA ALA A 462 27.69 5.80 25.04
C ALA A 462 28.06 6.18 23.60
N LEU A 463 28.41 7.45 23.35
CA LEU A 463 28.92 7.92 22.06
C LEU A 463 30.29 7.30 21.71
N ALA A 464 31.18 7.18 22.70
CA ALA A 464 32.47 6.51 22.51
C ALA A 464 32.31 5.02 22.21
N ALA A 465 31.42 4.33 22.93
CA ALA A 465 31.07 2.94 22.69
C ALA A 465 30.47 2.75 21.29
N ALA A 466 29.53 3.60 20.88
CA ALA A 466 28.96 3.57 19.54
C ALA A 466 30.03 3.73 18.45
N LYS A 467 30.94 4.69 18.60
CA LYS A 467 32.06 4.91 17.68
C LYS A 467 32.96 3.68 17.58
N ASN A 468 33.33 3.07 18.70
CA ASN A 468 34.18 1.87 18.74
C ASN A 468 33.51 0.66 18.08
N LEU A 469 32.19 0.55 18.20
CA LEU A 469 31.38 -0.52 17.60
C LEU A 469 31.05 -0.26 16.12
N GLY A 470 31.47 0.89 15.55
CA GLY A 470 31.10 1.30 14.19
C GLY A 470 29.60 1.58 14.02
N ILE A 471 28.90 1.94 15.10
CA ILE A 471 27.48 2.26 15.10
C ILE A 471 27.32 3.75 14.81
N GLU A 472 26.57 4.06 13.75
CA GLU A 472 26.26 5.42 13.37
C GLU A 472 25.21 6.03 14.32
N VAL A 473 25.57 7.16 14.92
CA VAL A 473 24.70 7.95 15.80
C VAL A 473 24.16 9.14 15.01
N ALA A 474 22.84 9.27 14.97
CA ALA A 474 22.17 10.42 14.39
C ALA A 474 21.87 11.49 15.45
N ASP A 475 21.65 12.71 15.00
CA ASP A 475 21.26 13.84 15.86
C ASP A 475 19.85 13.70 16.47
#